data_AF-B3S924-F1
#
_entry.id   AF-B3S924-F1
#
_cell.length_a   1.000
_cell.length_b   1.000
_cell.length_c   1.000
_cell.angle_alpha   90.00
_cell.angle_beta   90.00
_cell.angle_gamma   90.00
#
_symmetry.space_group_name_H-M   'P 1'
#
loop_
_entity.id
_entity.type
_entity.pdbx_description
1 polymer ?
#
loop_
_entity_poly.entity_id
_entity_poly.type
_entity_poly.pdbx_seq_one_letter_code
_entity_poly.pdbx_strand_id
1 'polypeptide(L)'
;MKSHPEDESTASTPLLDSHKDTLDCDDRSDPPQNLSNIDVILDQIEIGLFHYLITLSSGFCYGTGAVFFNVISFLIVTACDLDITRENRGWLSLSVVCGLIVGSLTLGKLGDTIGRRRVLILSSTLILFSNLASAFAVNYNMIVILGPLSGISLGGIFSNSHIYLIEFFPRSYRGISVAAMTAFVIFGGIYSCLIAMATLSHPFYIPIGSIYFSHWRLYILVASLPTLISLLSLFCLPDSIRYILKAKQPIQALQVI
;
A
#
# COMPACT_ATOMS: atom_id res chain seq x y z
N MET A 1 -36.94 -76.86 -26.78
CA MET A 1 -37.66 -77.07 -25.51
C MET A 1 -37.11 -76.02 -24.54
N LYS A 2 -37.61 -74.77 -24.57
CA LYS A 2 -38.81 -74.23 -23.89
C LYS A 2 -38.78 -74.40 -22.36
N SER A 3 -39.10 -73.27 -21.68
CA SER A 3 -39.61 -73.04 -20.31
C SER A 3 -38.64 -73.02 -19.09
N HIS A 4 -38.36 -71.79 -18.61
CA HIS A 4 -38.62 -71.21 -17.26
C HIS A 4 -39.45 -72.02 -16.23
N PRO A 5 -39.60 -71.60 -14.94
CA PRO A 5 -38.82 -70.73 -14.01
C PRO A 5 -38.86 -71.27 -12.53
N GLU A 6 -38.78 -70.37 -11.52
CA GLU A 6 -39.07 -70.44 -10.06
C GLU A 6 -37.81 -70.40 -9.14
N ASP A 7 -37.50 -69.27 -8.48
CA ASP A 7 -38.09 -68.62 -7.27
C ASP A 7 -37.59 -69.32 -5.97
N GLU A 8 -37.24 -68.70 -4.83
CA GLU A 8 -37.60 -67.40 -4.23
C GLU A 8 -36.74 -67.16 -2.94
N SER A 9 -36.84 -65.96 -2.37
CA SER A 9 -36.70 -65.61 -0.93
C SER A 9 -35.29 -65.28 -0.41
N THR A 10 -34.98 -64.04 -0.03
CA THR A 10 -35.55 -63.28 1.11
C THR A 10 -35.19 -61.78 0.93
N ALA A 11 -36.15 -60.86 0.82
CA ALA A 11 -36.95 -60.22 1.87
C ALA A 11 -36.28 -58.96 2.50
N SER A 12 -37.02 -57.87 2.39
CA SER A 12 -36.68 -56.46 2.59
C SER A 12 -36.93 -55.94 4.01
N THR A 13 -36.59 -54.65 4.23
CA THR A 13 -37.10 -53.65 5.22
C THR A 13 -36.29 -53.43 6.52
N PRO A 14 -36.45 -52.30 7.27
CA PRO A 14 -36.78 -50.88 6.91
C PRO A 14 -36.02 -49.80 7.77
N LEU A 15 -36.40 -48.51 7.55
CA LEU A 15 -36.38 -47.36 8.50
C LEU A 15 -35.21 -46.35 8.47
N LEU A 16 -35.45 -45.27 7.73
CA LEU A 16 -35.26 -43.90 8.21
C LEU A 16 -35.93 -43.74 9.59
N ASP A 17 -35.20 -43.30 10.62
CA ASP A 17 -35.35 -41.94 11.16
C ASP A 17 -34.36 -41.66 12.31
N SER A 18 -34.11 -40.37 12.55
CA SER A 18 -33.49 -39.79 13.76
C SER A 18 -31.97 -39.93 13.94
N HIS A 19 -31.20 -38.90 13.57
CA HIS A 19 -30.95 -37.79 14.50
C HIS A 19 -30.19 -36.66 13.78
N LYS A 20 -30.67 -35.43 13.97
CA LYS A 20 -30.00 -34.17 13.67
C LYS A 20 -28.51 -34.23 14.02
N ASP A 21 -27.68 -33.86 13.06
CA ASP A 21 -26.69 -32.79 13.19
C ASP A 21 -26.24 -32.38 11.80
N THR A 22 -27.03 -31.50 11.18
CA THR A 22 -26.58 -30.62 10.10
C THR A 22 -25.42 -29.81 10.63
N LEU A 23 -24.19 -30.31 10.42
CA LEU A 23 -23.00 -29.49 10.39
C LEU A 23 -23.15 -28.53 9.21
N ASP A 24 -23.73 -27.39 9.54
CA ASP A 24 -23.84 -26.20 8.72
C ASP A 24 -22.42 -25.65 8.48
N CYS A 25 -21.71 -26.28 7.56
CA CYS A 25 -20.41 -25.83 7.05
C CYS A 25 -20.61 -24.90 5.84
N ASP A 26 -21.61 -24.01 5.92
CA ASP A 26 -21.78 -22.92 4.95
C ASP A 26 -21.88 -21.56 5.66
N ASP A 27 -20.93 -21.30 6.57
CA ASP A 27 -20.56 -19.92 6.91
C ASP A 27 -19.51 -19.40 5.90
N ARG A 28 -19.74 -19.65 4.60
CA ARG A 28 -19.26 -18.73 3.58
C ARG A 28 -20.20 -17.54 3.70
N SER A 29 -19.78 -16.55 4.46
CA SER A 29 -20.38 -15.22 4.44
C SER A 29 -20.49 -14.78 2.98
N ASP A 30 -21.66 -15.00 2.36
CA ASP A 30 -21.92 -14.53 1.01
C ASP A 30 -21.61 -13.03 1.02
N PRO A 31 -20.72 -12.55 0.14
CA PRO A 31 -20.41 -11.14 0.11
C PRO A 31 -21.74 -10.42 -0.08
N PRO A 32 -22.02 -9.34 0.69
CA PRO A 32 -23.33 -8.70 0.71
C PRO A 32 -23.78 -8.48 -0.73
N GLN A 33 -25.02 -8.82 -1.09
CA GLN A 33 -25.55 -8.93 -2.45
C GLN A 33 -25.20 -7.75 -3.40
N ASN A 34 -24.86 -6.59 -2.84
CA ASN A 34 -24.28 -5.44 -3.56
C ASN A 34 -22.84 -5.66 -4.06
N LEU A 35 -21.94 -6.28 -3.27
CA LEU A 35 -20.54 -6.59 -3.63
C LEU A 35 -20.45 -7.54 -4.83
N SER A 36 -21.30 -8.57 -4.87
CA SER A 36 -21.37 -9.48 -6.02
C SER A 36 -21.80 -8.75 -7.29
N ASN A 37 -22.73 -7.81 -7.18
CA ASN A 37 -23.19 -7.01 -8.33
C ASN A 37 -22.10 -6.07 -8.84
N ILE A 38 -21.28 -5.48 -7.96
CA ILE A 38 -20.21 -4.56 -8.37
C ILE A 38 -19.07 -5.31 -9.07
N ASP A 39 -18.66 -6.46 -8.55
CA ASP A 39 -17.62 -7.25 -9.22
C ASP A 39 -18.08 -7.66 -10.64
N VAL A 40 -19.37 -7.99 -10.81
CA VAL A 40 -19.95 -8.29 -12.14
C VAL A 40 -19.97 -7.06 -13.05
N ILE A 41 -20.30 -5.87 -12.52
CA ILE A 41 -20.23 -4.61 -13.29
C ILE A 41 -18.79 -4.30 -13.68
N LEU A 42 -17.84 -4.47 -12.75
CA LEU A 42 -16.42 -4.20 -13.00
C LEU A 42 -15.85 -5.12 -14.08
N ASP A 43 -16.26 -6.38 -14.08
CA ASP A 43 -15.83 -7.37 -15.10
C ASP A 43 -16.37 -7.06 -16.51
N GLN A 44 -17.34 -6.16 -16.65
CA GLN A 44 -17.88 -5.70 -17.95
C GLN A 44 -17.20 -4.43 -18.48
N ILE A 45 -16.33 -3.78 -17.69
CA ILE A 45 -15.68 -2.52 -18.09
C ILE A 45 -14.42 -2.81 -18.92
N GLU A 46 -14.27 -2.11 -20.04
CA GLU A 46 -13.02 -2.10 -20.80
C GLU A 46 -11.97 -1.20 -20.14
N ILE A 47 -10.69 -1.61 -20.21
CA ILE A 47 -9.59 -0.86 -19.61
C ILE A 47 -9.37 0.45 -20.37
N GLY A 48 -9.93 1.53 -19.84
CA GLY A 48 -9.71 2.89 -20.33
C GLY A 48 -8.49 3.61 -19.73
N LEU A 49 -8.30 4.85 -20.17
CA LEU A 49 -7.23 5.76 -19.71
C LEU A 49 -7.29 6.05 -18.19
N PHE A 50 -8.49 5.99 -17.61
CA PHE A 50 -8.70 6.15 -16.17
C PHE A 50 -7.95 5.11 -15.33
N HIS A 51 -7.99 3.84 -15.75
CA HIS A 51 -7.29 2.73 -15.09
C HIS A 51 -5.76 2.92 -15.12
N TYR A 52 -5.24 3.43 -16.24
CA TYR A 52 -3.83 3.80 -16.36
C TYR A 52 -3.47 4.96 -15.43
N LEU A 53 -4.31 5.99 -15.32
CA LEU A 53 -4.08 7.13 -14.42
C LEU A 53 -4.06 6.70 -12.94
N ILE A 54 -5.00 5.83 -12.53
CA ILE A 54 -5.01 5.25 -11.18
C ILE A 54 -3.73 4.45 -10.93
N THR A 55 -3.37 3.55 -11.86
CA THR A 55 -2.16 2.71 -11.74
C THR A 55 -0.90 3.55 -11.66
N LEU A 56 -0.79 4.62 -12.45
CA LEU A 56 0.35 5.53 -12.44
C LEU A 56 0.48 6.23 -11.08
N SER A 57 -0.62 6.80 -10.58
CA SER A 57 -0.63 7.54 -9.32
C SER A 57 -0.35 6.66 -8.09
N SER A 58 -1.03 5.50 -8.01
CA SER A 58 -0.80 4.51 -6.95
C SER A 58 0.59 3.88 -7.07
N GLY A 59 1.11 3.70 -8.28
CA GLY A 59 2.49 3.32 -8.56
C GLY A 59 3.51 4.30 -8.00
N PHE A 60 3.38 5.60 -8.28
CA PHE A 60 4.24 6.63 -7.69
C PHE A 60 4.17 6.67 -6.16
N CYS A 61 2.97 6.48 -5.60
CA CYS A 61 2.77 6.41 -4.15
C CYS A 61 3.53 5.20 -3.57
N TYR A 62 3.39 4.04 -4.18
CA TYR A 62 4.07 2.81 -3.76
C TYR A 62 5.59 2.90 -3.93
N GLY A 63 6.06 3.51 -5.02
CA GLY A 63 7.47 3.73 -5.33
C GLY A 63 8.19 4.66 -4.34
N THR A 64 7.46 5.56 -3.67
CA THR A 64 8.00 6.39 -2.58
C THR A 64 8.62 5.53 -1.47
N GLY A 65 8.10 4.33 -1.23
CA GLY A 65 8.68 3.41 -0.26
C GLY A 65 10.11 2.98 -0.59
N ALA A 66 10.37 2.68 -1.86
CA ALA A 66 11.71 2.33 -2.33
C ALA A 66 12.68 3.51 -2.15
N VAL A 67 12.23 4.71 -2.52
CA VAL A 67 13.03 5.94 -2.35
C VAL A 67 13.38 6.13 -0.89
N PHE A 68 12.41 6.00 0.02
CA PHE A 68 12.62 6.19 1.45
C PHE A 68 13.63 5.20 2.05
N PHE A 69 13.52 3.90 1.76
CA PHE A 69 14.48 2.92 2.27
C PHE A 69 15.91 3.16 1.76
N ASN A 70 16.05 3.57 0.50
CA ASN A 70 17.35 3.99 -0.03
C ASN A 70 17.86 5.25 0.67
N VAL A 71 16.98 6.22 0.93
CA VAL A 71 17.33 7.45 1.66
C VAL A 71 17.93 7.14 3.03
N ILE A 72 17.26 6.30 3.83
CA ILE A 72 17.78 5.88 5.14
C ILE A 72 19.12 5.16 5.01
N SER A 73 19.27 4.29 4.00
CA SER A 73 20.51 3.55 3.77
C SER A 73 21.69 4.47 3.45
N PHE A 74 21.50 5.45 2.57
CA PHE A 74 22.55 6.44 2.25
C PHE A 74 22.80 7.41 3.40
N LEU A 75 21.78 7.80 4.16
CA LEU A 75 21.90 8.68 5.31
C LEU A 75 22.85 8.10 6.36
N ILE A 76 22.71 6.80 6.68
CA ILE A 76 23.57 6.10 7.64
C ILE A 76 25.06 6.13 7.24
N VAL A 77 25.36 6.20 5.93
CA VAL A 77 26.73 6.19 5.41
C VAL A 77 27.30 7.60 5.27
N THR A 78 26.48 8.58 4.92
CA THR A 78 26.93 9.93 4.51
C THR A 78 26.81 11.00 5.60
N ALA A 79 25.97 10.80 6.60
CA ALA A 79 25.75 11.77 7.67
C ALA A 79 26.86 11.69 8.76
N CYS A 80 28.10 12.03 8.37
CA CYS A 80 29.23 12.10 9.30
C CYS A 80 29.00 13.12 10.43
N ASP A 81 28.26 14.20 10.16
CA ASP A 81 27.94 15.27 11.12
C ASP A 81 27.05 14.81 12.29
N LEU A 82 26.33 13.70 12.11
CA LEU A 82 25.40 13.16 13.12
C LEU A 82 26.05 12.16 14.09
N ASP A 83 27.35 11.92 13.95
CA ASP A 83 28.14 10.97 14.75
C ASP A 83 27.48 9.59 14.88
N ILE A 84 27.02 9.04 13.75
CA ILE A 84 26.31 7.77 13.71
C ILE A 84 27.30 6.61 13.92
N THR A 85 27.49 6.23 15.19
CA THR A 85 28.30 5.09 15.60
C THR A 85 27.76 3.79 15.02
N ARG A 86 28.63 2.80 14.75
CA ARG A 86 28.24 1.47 14.22
C ARG A 86 27.16 0.78 15.08
N GLU A 87 27.24 0.93 16.39
CA GLU A 87 26.27 0.35 17.35
C GLU A 87 24.88 0.99 17.24
N ASN A 88 24.82 2.29 16.91
CA ASN A 88 23.55 3.04 16.87
C ASN A 88 22.82 2.95 15.52
N ARG A 89 23.46 2.47 14.46
CA ARG A 89 22.82 2.32 13.14
C ARG A 89 21.58 1.42 13.18
N GLY A 90 21.65 0.35 13.98
CA GLY A 90 20.55 -0.61 14.13
C GLY A 90 19.29 0.01 14.74
N TRP A 91 19.46 0.91 15.71
CA TRP A 91 18.35 1.57 16.39
C TRP A 91 17.52 2.45 15.45
N LEU A 92 18.15 3.14 14.51
CA LEU A 92 17.45 3.93 13.50
C LEU A 92 16.58 3.05 12.61
N SER A 93 17.16 2.00 12.02
CA SER A 93 16.41 1.07 11.17
C SER A 93 15.28 0.38 11.93
N LEU A 94 15.53 -0.01 13.18
CA LEU A 94 14.51 -0.62 14.04
C LEU A 94 13.35 0.34 14.30
N SER A 95 13.63 1.61 14.60
CA SER A 95 12.59 2.62 14.86
C SER A 95 11.63 2.79 13.67
N VAL A 96 12.16 2.76 12.45
CA VAL A 96 11.39 2.84 11.20
C VAL A 96 10.52 1.59 11.01
N VAL A 97 11.09 0.40 11.20
CA VAL A 97 10.36 -0.87 11.05
C VAL A 97 9.26 -1.01 12.09
N CYS A 98 9.53 -0.63 13.34
CA CYS A 98 8.51 -0.57 14.39
C CYS A 98 7.36 0.37 13.99
N GLY A 99 7.69 1.56 13.48
CA GLY A 99 6.71 2.49 12.92
C GLY A 99 5.88 1.88 11.81
N LEU A 100 6.52 1.15 10.88
CA LEU A 100 5.84 0.50 9.75
C LEU A 100 4.83 -0.57 10.19
N ILE A 101 5.17 -1.36 11.21
CA ILE A 101 4.24 -2.35 11.78
C ILE A 101 3.03 -1.63 12.40
N VAL A 102 3.27 -0.60 13.22
CA VAL A 102 2.19 0.18 13.84
C VAL A 102 1.33 0.88 12.80
N GLY A 103 1.94 1.48 11.77
CA GLY A 103 1.26 2.17 10.68
C GLY A 103 0.40 1.26 9.83
N SER A 104 0.91 0.08 9.45
CA SER A 104 0.13 -0.87 8.66
C SER A 104 -1.13 -1.35 9.38
N LEU A 105 -1.06 -1.55 10.70
CA LEU A 105 -2.21 -1.94 11.52
C LEU A 105 -3.21 -0.79 11.74
N THR A 106 -2.71 0.42 12.03
CA THR A 106 -3.55 1.57 12.38
C THR A 106 -4.14 2.24 11.14
N LEU A 107 -3.30 2.65 10.19
CA LEU A 107 -3.72 3.31 8.95
C LEU A 107 -4.37 2.33 7.97
N GLY A 108 -4.05 1.03 8.03
CA GLY A 108 -4.79 0.01 7.28
C GLY A 108 -6.27 -0.03 7.69
N LYS A 109 -6.54 -0.15 9.01
CA LYS A 109 -7.90 -0.11 9.55
C LYS A 109 -8.60 1.24 9.31
N LEU A 110 -7.84 2.33 9.40
CA LEU A 110 -8.38 3.67 9.12
C LEU A 110 -8.84 3.82 7.67
N GLY A 111 -8.14 3.16 6.74
CA GLY A 111 -8.49 3.15 5.31
C GLY A 111 -9.86 2.52 5.03
N ASP A 112 -10.22 1.50 5.80
CA ASP A 112 -11.50 0.80 5.66
C ASP A 112 -12.70 1.59 6.22
N THR A 113 -12.44 2.60 7.05
CA THR A 113 -13.46 3.43 7.73
C THR A 113 -13.63 4.82 7.12
N ILE A 114 -12.53 5.58 6.95
CA ILE A 114 -12.55 6.96 6.43
C ILE A 114 -12.43 7.00 4.89
N GLY A 115 -12.01 5.89 4.28
CA GLY A 115 -11.80 5.74 2.85
C GLY A 115 -10.31 5.76 2.48
N ARG A 116 -9.92 4.84 1.58
CA ARG A 116 -8.52 4.59 1.23
C ARG A 116 -7.79 5.80 0.67
N ARG A 117 -8.42 6.57 -0.23
CA ARG A 117 -7.82 7.77 -0.83
C ARG A 117 -7.41 8.80 0.23
N ARG A 118 -8.28 9.06 1.21
CA ARG A 118 -7.99 10.04 2.28
C ARG A 118 -6.82 9.58 3.14
N VAL A 119 -6.75 8.29 3.43
CA VAL A 119 -5.61 7.72 4.17
C VAL A 119 -4.32 7.74 3.35
N LEU A 120 -4.38 7.53 2.03
CA LEU A 120 -3.22 7.69 1.16
C LEU A 120 -2.72 9.14 1.15
N ILE A 121 -3.61 10.12 1.09
CA ILE A 121 -3.27 11.55 1.18
C ILE A 121 -2.63 11.87 2.55
N LEU A 122 -3.24 11.41 3.64
CA LEU A 122 -2.71 11.59 4.99
C LEU A 122 -1.31 10.98 5.12
N SER A 123 -1.15 9.72 4.69
CA SER A 123 0.12 9.01 4.78
C SER A 123 1.20 9.65 3.91
N SER A 124 0.84 10.09 2.69
CA SER A 124 1.74 10.78 1.77
C SER A 124 2.17 12.15 2.30
N THR A 125 1.27 12.85 3.00
CA THR A 125 1.59 14.12 3.67
C THR A 125 2.52 13.89 4.86
N LEU A 126 2.26 12.86 5.67
CA LEU A 126 3.09 12.53 6.84
C LEU A 126 4.50 12.09 6.44
N ILE A 127 4.66 11.29 5.39
CA ILE A 127 6.00 10.90 4.91
C ILE A 127 6.74 12.10 4.32
N LEU A 128 6.07 12.98 3.58
CA LEU A 128 6.66 14.19 3.03
C LEU A 128 7.14 15.12 4.16
N PHE A 129 6.28 15.34 5.16
CA PHE A 129 6.63 16.13 6.35
C PHE A 129 7.82 15.52 7.11
N SER A 130 7.81 14.21 7.32
CA SER A 130 8.88 13.51 8.04
C SER A 130 10.21 13.58 7.29
N ASN A 131 10.20 13.47 5.95
CA ASN A 131 11.39 13.62 5.12
C ASN A 131 11.92 15.05 5.18
N LEU A 132 11.06 16.06 5.03
CA LEU A 132 11.47 17.46 5.17
C LEU A 132 12.03 17.74 6.56
N ALA A 133 11.36 17.31 7.62
CA ALA A 133 11.84 17.45 8.99
C ALA A 133 13.20 16.76 9.20
N SER A 134 13.41 15.59 8.58
CA SER A 134 14.68 14.86 8.62
C SER A 134 15.80 15.61 7.89
N ALA A 135 15.49 16.33 6.79
CA ALA A 135 16.45 17.16 6.08
C ALA A 135 16.95 18.35 6.93
N PHE A 136 16.16 18.81 7.91
CA PHE A 136 16.54 19.86 8.87
C PHE A 136 17.03 19.33 10.22
N ALA A 137 17.16 18.01 10.38
CA ALA A 137 17.56 17.42 11.65
C ALA A 137 19.01 17.80 12.01
N VAL A 138 19.24 18.24 13.25
CA VAL A 138 20.57 18.66 13.74
C VAL A 138 21.30 17.52 14.44
N ASN A 139 20.56 16.63 15.09
CA ASN A 139 21.10 15.54 15.92
C ASN A 139 20.56 14.18 15.48
N TYR A 140 21.33 13.11 15.73
CA TYR A 140 20.93 11.73 15.49
C TYR A 140 19.58 11.37 16.15
N ASN A 141 19.37 11.79 17.40
CA ASN A 141 18.14 11.51 18.15
C ASN A 141 16.89 12.06 17.44
N MET A 142 17.00 13.20 16.74
CA MET A 142 15.87 13.77 16.01
C MET A 142 15.45 12.87 14.83
N ILE A 143 16.42 12.31 14.10
CA ILE A 143 16.14 11.37 13.01
C ILE A 143 15.54 10.06 13.55
N VAL A 144 16.03 9.57 14.70
CA VAL A 144 15.47 8.37 15.34
C VAL A 144 14.03 8.60 15.81
N ILE A 145 13.69 9.80 16.31
CA ILE A 145 12.32 10.14 16.70
C ILE A 145 11.40 10.31 15.48
N LEU A 146 11.93 10.86 14.38
CA LEU A 146 11.20 10.98 13.11
C LEU A 146 11.05 9.63 12.40
N GLY A 147 11.93 8.66 12.66
CA GLY A 147 11.92 7.33 12.08
C GLY A 147 10.57 6.60 12.20
N PRO A 148 9.99 6.48 13.41
CA PRO A 148 8.66 5.91 13.60
C PRO A 148 7.57 6.64 12.82
N LEU A 149 7.63 7.96 12.71
CA LEU A 149 6.63 8.75 11.96
C LEU A 149 6.70 8.44 10.45
N SER A 150 7.90 8.36 9.89
CA SER A 150 8.13 7.93 8.51
C SER A 150 7.67 6.48 8.31
N GLY A 151 8.00 5.59 9.25
CA GLY A 151 7.58 4.19 9.24
C GLY A 151 6.06 4.05 9.21
N ILE A 152 5.36 4.76 10.11
CA ILE A 152 3.89 4.75 10.19
C ILE A 152 3.28 5.13 8.85
N SER A 153 3.77 6.22 8.27
CA SER A 153 3.34 6.73 6.98
C SER A 153 3.50 5.67 5.88
N LEU A 154 4.65 5.00 5.86
CA LEU A 154 4.94 4.00 4.84
C LEU A 154 4.07 2.73 4.97
N GLY A 155 3.80 2.28 6.20
CA GLY A 155 2.85 1.19 6.46
C GLY A 155 1.43 1.50 5.97
N GLY A 156 1.00 2.75 6.11
CA GLY A 156 -0.28 3.24 5.57
C GLY A 156 -0.32 3.24 4.04
N ILE A 157 0.77 3.68 3.39
CA ILE A 157 0.89 3.67 1.92
C ILE A 157 0.83 2.24 1.38
N PHE A 158 1.61 1.31 1.92
CA PHE A 158 1.65 -0.05 1.40
C PHE A 158 0.32 -0.79 1.56
N SER A 159 -0.30 -0.71 2.74
CA SER A 159 -1.59 -1.39 2.98
C SER A 159 -2.72 -0.83 2.10
N ASN A 160 -2.81 0.51 1.97
CA ASN A 160 -3.94 1.13 1.28
C ASN A 160 -3.77 1.19 -0.24
N SER A 161 -2.55 1.33 -0.77
CA SER A 161 -2.31 1.45 -2.22
C SER A 161 -2.69 0.17 -2.97
N HIS A 162 -2.31 -1.00 -2.45
CA HIS A 162 -2.66 -2.30 -3.03
C HIS A 162 -4.17 -2.46 -3.16
N ILE A 163 -4.89 -2.16 -2.07
CA ILE A 163 -6.32 -2.40 -2.05
C ILE A 163 -7.07 -1.33 -2.84
N TYR A 164 -6.60 -0.08 -2.81
CA TYR A 164 -7.16 0.99 -3.63
C TYR A 164 -7.08 0.64 -5.13
N LEU A 165 -5.96 0.10 -5.59
CA LEU A 165 -5.79 -0.26 -7.00
C LEU A 165 -6.76 -1.37 -7.44
N ILE A 166 -6.83 -2.48 -6.69
CA ILE A 166 -7.65 -3.64 -7.08
C ILE A 166 -9.15 -3.37 -7.04
N GLU A 167 -9.60 -2.30 -6.36
CA GLU A 167 -11.01 -1.92 -6.30
C GLU A 167 -11.53 -1.39 -7.63
N PHE A 168 -10.68 -0.77 -8.45
CA PHE A 168 -11.09 -0.24 -9.76
C PHE A 168 -10.89 -1.24 -10.90
N PHE A 169 -10.14 -2.32 -10.68
CA PHE A 169 -9.80 -3.26 -11.75
C PHE A 169 -10.71 -4.50 -11.78
N PRO A 170 -11.11 -4.96 -12.99
CA PRO A 170 -11.77 -6.24 -13.20
C PRO A 170 -10.89 -7.40 -12.71
N ARG A 171 -11.52 -8.48 -12.27
CA ARG A 171 -10.85 -9.62 -11.61
C ARG A 171 -9.72 -10.21 -12.45
N SER A 172 -9.91 -10.28 -13.77
CA SER A 172 -8.94 -10.82 -14.74
C SER A 172 -7.64 -10.01 -14.84
N TYR A 173 -7.69 -8.70 -14.57
CA TYR A 173 -6.53 -7.81 -14.75
C TYR A 173 -5.90 -7.34 -13.45
N ARG A 174 -6.51 -7.62 -12.28
CA ARG A 174 -5.97 -7.25 -10.96
C ARG A 174 -4.50 -7.66 -10.78
N GLY A 175 -4.12 -8.86 -11.24
CA GLY A 175 -2.74 -9.34 -11.15
C GLY A 175 -1.74 -8.50 -11.94
N ILE A 176 -2.07 -8.15 -13.19
CA ILE A 176 -1.22 -7.33 -14.06
C ILE A 176 -1.09 -5.92 -13.48
N SER A 177 -2.18 -5.34 -12.96
CA SER A 177 -2.16 -4.00 -12.38
C SER A 177 -1.29 -3.92 -11.12
N VAL A 178 -1.39 -4.93 -10.23
CA VAL A 178 -0.53 -5.01 -9.04
C VAL A 178 0.94 -5.19 -9.42
N ALA A 179 1.23 -5.99 -10.45
CA ALA A 179 2.58 -6.14 -10.98
C ALA A 179 3.11 -4.81 -11.55
N ALA A 180 2.30 -4.09 -12.33
CA ALA A 180 2.62 -2.78 -12.87
C ALA A 180 2.90 -1.76 -11.76
N MET A 181 2.07 -1.73 -10.71
CA MET A 181 2.29 -0.89 -9.52
C MET A 181 3.61 -1.24 -8.83
N THR A 182 3.91 -2.53 -8.68
CA THR A 182 5.14 -2.99 -8.02
C THR A 182 6.38 -2.63 -8.85
N ALA A 183 6.29 -2.55 -10.18
CA ALA A 183 7.39 -2.10 -11.03
C ALA A 183 7.84 -0.66 -10.68
N PHE A 184 6.95 0.20 -10.18
CA PHE A 184 7.31 1.55 -9.70
C PHE A 184 8.27 1.55 -8.50
N VAL A 185 8.36 0.46 -7.75
CA VAL A 185 9.41 0.30 -6.72
C VAL A 185 10.79 0.33 -7.36
N ILE A 186 10.96 -0.35 -8.50
CA ILE A 186 12.23 -0.41 -9.23
C ILE A 186 12.57 0.98 -9.77
N PHE A 187 11.59 1.67 -10.37
CA PHE A 187 11.79 3.04 -10.84
C PHE A 187 12.14 4.00 -9.70
N GLY A 188 11.48 3.88 -8.54
CA GLY A 188 11.81 4.65 -7.34
C GLY A 188 13.22 4.36 -6.82
N GLY A 189 13.64 3.09 -6.81
CA GLY A 189 15.00 2.69 -6.48
C GLY A 189 16.04 3.30 -7.43
N ILE A 190 15.86 3.14 -8.74
CA ILE A 190 16.74 3.72 -9.76
C ILE A 190 16.83 5.24 -9.59
N TYR A 191 15.68 5.92 -9.43
CA TYR A 191 15.63 7.35 -9.17
C TYR A 191 16.47 7.72 -7.93
N SER A 192 16.26 7.03 -6.80
CA SER A 192 16.98 7.31 -5.57
C SER A 192 18.50 7.12 -5.71
N CYS A 193 18.95 6.12 -6.48
CA CYS A 193 20.36 5.87 -6.75
C CYS A 193 20.95 6.92 -7.70
N LEU A 194 20.23 7.34 -8.74
CA LEU A 194 20.68 8.39 -9.66
C LEU A 194 20.84 9.73 -8.95
N ILE A 195 19.87 10.10 -8.10
CA ILE A 195 19.95 11.32 -7.30
C ILE A 195 21.07 11.21 -6.26
N ALA A 196 21.26 10.03 -5.64
CA ALA A 196 22.38 9.80 -4.74
C ALA A 196 23.71 9.99 -5.48
N MET A 197 23.88 9.40 -6.66
CA MET A 197 25.09 9.55 -7.48
C MET A 197 25.31 11.01 -7.87
N ALA A 198 24.28 11.73 -8.34
CA ALA A 198 24.41 13.14 -8.72
C ALA A 198 24.75 14.06 -7.53
N THR A 199 24.18 13.77 -6.35
CA THR A 199 24.33 14.63 -5.16
C THR A 199 25.60 14.30 -4.37
N LEU A 200 25.90 13.01 -4.16
CA LEU A 200 27.06 12.57 -3.37
C LEU A 200 28.39 12.71 -4.15
N SER A 201 28.36 12.70 -5.49
CA SER A 201 29.59 12.85 -6.30
C SER A 201 30.15 14.27 -6.29
N HIS A 202 29.32 15.28 -6.02
CA HIS A 202 29.75 16.67 -5.93
C HIS A 202 29.72 17.15 -4.49
N PRO A 203 30.88 17.20 -3.81
CA PRO A 203 30.97 17.73 -2.46
C PRO A 203 30.74 19.27 -2.43
N PHE A 204 29.49 19.72 -2.54
CA PHE A 204 29.01 21.06 -2.18
C PHE A 204 28.99 21.32 -0.66
N TYR A 205 29.98 22.03 -0.13
CA TYR A 205 29.94 22.54 1.24
C TYR A 205 29.60 24.03 1.18
N ILE A 206 28.32 24.39 1.39
CA ILE A 206 27.90 25.79 1.37
C ILE A 206 27.46 26.15 2.80
N PRO A 207 28.20 27.02 3.51
CA PRO A 207 27.74 27.54 4.79
C PRO A 207 26.58 28.52 4.56
N ILE A 208 25.38 28.19 5.01
CA ILE A 208 24.22 29.09 5.02
C ILE A 208 23.90 29.39 6.49
N GLY A 209 24.45 30.50 7.01
CA GLY A 209 24.26 30.91 8.40
C GLY A 209 24.91 29.95 9.41
N SER A 210 24.16 29.54 10.45
CA SER A 210 24.60 28.63 11.52
C SER A 210 24.37 27.14 11.19
N ILE A 211 23.91 26.81 9.98
CA ILE A 211 23.60 25.44 9.56
C ILE A 211 24.50 25.10 8.36
N TYR A 212 25.31 24.05 8.51
CA TYR A 212 26.09 23.51 7.40
C TYR A 212 25.15 22.73 6.46
N PHE A 213 25.00 23.22 5.22
CA PHE A 213 24.20 22.54 4.20
C PHE A 213 25.00 21.37 3.62
N SER A 214 24.86 20.20 4.23
CA SER A 214 25.54 18.96 3.83
C SER A 214 24.81 18.24 2.67
N HIS A 215 25.54 17.47 1.86
CA HIS A 215 25.03 16.76 0.67
C HIS A 215 23.83 15.86 0.97
N TRP A 216 23.86 15.20 2.13
CA TRP A 216 22.80 14.30 2.56
C TRP A 216 21.46 15.03 2.79
N ARG A 217 21.48 16.32 3.19
CA ARG A 217 20.26 17.13 3.35
C ARG A 217 19.63 17.44 1.98
N LEU A 218 20.45 17.85 1.02
CA LEU A 218 19.99 18.11 -0.35
C LEU A 218 19.44 16.83 -0.98
N TYR A 219 20.09 15.70 -0.74
CA TYR A 219 19.64 14.40 -1.20
C TYR A 219 18.22 14.07 -0.67
N ILE A 220 17.95 14.24 0.62
CA ILE A 220 16.60 14.02 1.19
C ILE A 220 15.56 14.96 0.57
N LEU A 221 15.90 16.23 0.35
CA LEU A 221 14.99 17.20 -0.26
C LEU A 221 14.62 16.83 -1.69
N VAL A 222 15.61 16.48 -2.51
CA VAL A 222 15.37 16.07 -3.91
C VAL A 222 14.64 14.73 -3.96
N ALA A 223 15.01 13.78 -3.08
CA ALA A 223 14.34 12.48 -2.97
C ALA A 223 12.85 12.61 -2.56
N SER A 224 12.44 13.73 -1.98
CA SER A 224 11.04 13.99 -1.60
C SER A 224 10.16 14.49 -2.76
N LEU A 225 10.75 14.82 -3.92
CA LEU A 225 10.00 15.34 -5.07
C LEU A 225 9.00 14.34 -5.67
N PRO A 226 9.32 13.06 -5.90
CA PRO A 226 8.35 12.08 -6.40
C PRO A 226 7.18 11.87 -5.42
N THR A 227 7.45 11.97 -4.12
CA THR A 227 6.44 11.90 -3.07
C THR A 227 5.47 13.07 -3.14
N LEU A 228 5.98 14.28 -3.38
CA LEU A 228 5.14 15.46 -3.60
C LEU A 228 4.27 15.31 -4.85
N ILE A 229 4.85 14.82 -5.95
CA ILE A 229 4.11 14.55 -7.20
C ILE A 229 3.01 13.50 -6.96
N SER A 230 3.31 12.44 -6.22
CA SER A 230 2.33 11.42 -5.84
C SER A 230 1.19 12.01 -5.00
N LEU A 231 1.51 12.83 -4.00
CA LEU A 231 0.53 13.51 -3.17
C LEU A 231 -0.42 14.39 -4.00
N LEU A 232 0.12 15.17 -4.93
CA LEU A 232 -0.67 16.01 -5.83
C LEU A 232 -1.58 15.16 -6.75
N SER A 233 -1.05 14.05 -7.27
CA SER A 233 -1.81 13.13 -8.11
C SER A 233 -2.98 12.47 -7.35
N LEU A 234 -2.82 12.17 -6.07
CA LEU A 234 -3.88 11.61 -5.21
C LEU A 234 -5.06 12.57 -5.01
N PHE A 235 -4.84 13.89 -5.10
CA PHE A 235 -5.95 14.85 -5.04
C PHE A 235 -6.82 14.83 -6.30
N CYS A 236 -6.26 14.50 -7.47
CA CYS A 236 -7.02 14.40 -8.73
C CYS A 236 -7.83 13.10 -8.86
N LEU A 237 -7.56 12.10 -8.01
CA LEU A 237 -8.20 10.79 -8.06
C LEU A 237 -9.57 10.78 -7.37
N PRO A 238 -10.49 9.88 -7.76
CA PRO A 238 -11.77 9.71 -7.07
C PRO A 238 -11.63 8.90 -5.78
N ASP A 239 -12.64 9.00 -4.92
CA ASP A 239 -12.72 8.19 -3.70
C ASP A 239 -12.91 6.70 -4.02
N SER A 240 -12.53 5.85 -3.07
CA SER A 240 -12.63 4.38 -3.18
C SER A 240 -14.10 3.95 -3.38
N ILE A 241 -14.33 3.04 -4.34
CA ILE A 241 -15.68 2.57 -4.70
C ILE A 241 -16.38 1.96 -3.49
N ARG A 242 -15.67 1.12 -2.72
CA ARG A 242 -16.21 0.46 -1.52
C ARG A 242 -16.62 1.45 -0.43
N TYR A 243 -15.91 2.57 -0.31
CA TYR A 243 -16.27 3.62 0.64
C TYR A 243 -17.59 4.30 0.26
N ILE A 244 -17.78 4.63 -1.03
CA ILE A 244 -19.02 5.26 -1.54
C ILE A 244 -20.22 4.32 -1.35
N LEU A 245 -20.02 3.02 -1.54
CA LEU A 245 -21.07 2.01 -1.37
C LEU A 245 -21.46 1.81 0.10
N LYS A 246 -20.49 1.81 1.02
CA LYS A 246 -20.76 1.82 2.47
C LYS A 246 -21.53 3.07 2.89
N ALA A 247 -21.27 4.21 2.25
CA ALA A 247 -22.02 5.46 2.46
C ALA A 247 -23.45 5.45 1.87
N LYS A 248 -23.91 4.33 1.26
CA LYS A 248 -25.23 4.16 0.62
C LYS A 248 -25.52 5.18 -0.49
N GLN A 249 -24.51 5.63 -1.23
CA GLN A 249 -24.66 6.54 -2.36
C GLN A 249 -24.37 5.82 -3.70
N PRO A 250 -25.26 4.91 -4.17
CA PRO A 250 -24.99 4.05 -5.32
C PRO A 250 -24.84 4.82 -6.65
N ILE A 251 -25.52 5.97 -6.80
CA ILE A 251 -25.46 6.79 -8.00
C ILE A 251 -24.05 7.37 -8.21
N GLN A 252 -23.36 7.74 -7.14
CA GLN A 252 -22.02 8.32 -7.22
C GLN A 252 -20.95 7.26 -7.53
N ALA A 253 -21.16 6.00 -7.12
CA ALA A 253 -20.26 4.91 -7.45
C ALA A 253 -20.26 4.60 -8.96
N LEU A 254 -21.42 4.69 -9.62
CA LEU A 254 -21.56 4.47 -11.07
C LEU A 254 -20.95 5.58 -11.93
N GLN A 255 -20.78 6.80 -11.39
CA GLN A 255 -20.14 7.91 -12.12
C GLN A 255 -18.61 7.88 -12.06
N VAL A 256 -18.04 7.12 -11.11
CA VAL A 256 -16.59 6.97 -10.91
C VAL A 256 -16.01 5.84 -11.74
N ILE A 257 -16.85 4.87 -12.10
CA ILE A 257 -16.60 3.76 -13.03
C ILE A 257 -16.61 4.28 -14.48
#